data_AF-A0A1C5M3S2-F1
#
_entry.id   AF-A0A1C5M3S2-F1
#
_cell.length_a   1.000
_cell.length_b   1.000
_cell.length_c   1.000
_cell.angle_alpha   90.00
_cell.angle_beta   90.00
_cell.angle_gamma   90.00
#
_symmetry.space_group_name_H-M   'P 1'
#
loop_
_entity.id
_entity.type
_entity.pdbx_description
1 polymer ?
#
loop_
_entity_poly.entity_id
_entity_poly.type
_entity_poly.pdbx_seq_one_letter_code
_entity_poly.pdbx_strand_id
1 'polypeptide(L)' 'MKKAIARLICKFGTQLCAVAMVIAPLVSDVCKNKYYQAEEPEGLDAFADSQRSKLRG' A
#
# COMPACT_ATOMS: atom_id res chain seq x y z
N MET A 1 5.95 26.86 13.70
CA MET A 1 5.36 25.68 13.01
C MET A 1 4.12 25.13 13.71
N LYS A 2 4.16 24.73 15.00
CA LYS A 2 3.01 24.12 15.71
C LYS A 2 1.69 24.94 15.62
N LYS A 3 1.75 26.26 15.78
CA LYS A 3 0.58 27.17 15.65
C LYS A 3 0.02 27.30 14.23
N ALA A 4 0.82 27.04 13.20
CA ALA A 4 0.37 27.07 11.81
C ALA A 4 -0.36 25.78 11.47
N ILE A 5 0.20 24.64 11.90
CA ILE A 5 -0.43 23.31 11.77
C ILE A 5 -1.77 23.29 12.51
N ALA A 6 -1.83 23.79 13.75
CA ALA A 6 -3.09 23.86 14.50
C ALA A 6 -4.16 24.70 13.76
N ARG A 7 -3.79 25.87 13.20
CA ARG A 7 -4.71 26.69 12.40
C ARG A 7 -5.21 25.97 11.15
N LEU A 8 -4.35 25.19 10.50
CA LEU A 8 -4.67 24.44 9.30
C LEU A 8 -5.63 23.28 9.62
N ILE A 9 -5.37 22.55 10.70
CA ILE A 9 -6.25 21.47 11.20
C ILE A 9 -7.61 22.04 11.63
N CYS A 10 -7.64 23.16 12.36
CA CYS A 10 -8.92 23.76 12.75
C CYS A 10 -9.75 24.27 11.56
N LYS A 11 -9.08 24.75 10.49
CA LYS A 11 -9.76 25.28 9.31
C LYS A 11 -10.23 24.20 8.33
N PHE A 12 -9.45 23.12 8.20
CA PHE A 12 -9.65 22.12 7.14
C PHE A 12 -9.77 20.68 7.65
N GLY A 13 -9.70 20.43 8.96
CA GLY A 13 -9.65 19.09 9.54
C GLY A 13 -10.77 18.18 9.05
N THR A 14 -12.02 18.67 9.04
CA THR A 14 -13.17 17.92 8.54
C THR A 14 -13.04 17.56 7.06
N GLN A 15 -12.55 18.49 6.23
CA GLN A 15 -12.32 18.23 4.79
C GLN A 15 -11.18 17.23 4.57
N LEU A 16 -10.10 17.34 5.35
CA LEU A 16 -8.99 16.38 5.32
C LEU A 16 -9.45 14.98 5.71
N CYS A 17 -10.29 14.85 6.75
CA CYS A 17 -10.89 13.58 7.14
C CYS A 17 -11.81 13.01 6.05
N ALA A 18 -12.66 13.83 5.43
CA ALA A 18 -13.54 13.40 4.35
C ALA A 18 -12.74 12.91 3.13
N VAL A 19 -11.71 13.65 2.74
CA VAL A 19 -10.81 13.24 1.64
C VAL A 19 -10.10 11.93 1.98
N ALA A 20 -9.61 11.77 3.21
CA ALA A 20 -8.98 10.53 3.64
C ALA A 20 -9.93 9.32 3.56
N MET A 21 -11.21 9.49 3.93
CA MET A 21 -12.20 8.42 3.82
C MET A 21 -12.50 8.03 2.37
N VAL A 22 -12.40 8.94 1.42
CA VAL A 22 -12.57 8.65 -0.01
C VAL A 22 -11.32 7.97 -0.60
N ILE A 23 -10.13 8.41 -0.19
CA ILE A 23 -8.87 7.88 -0.71
C ILE A 23 -8.59 6.46 -0.17
N ALA A 24 -8.91 6.18 1.10
CA ALA A 24 -8.65 4.88 1.72
C ALA A 24 -9.15 3.66 0.91
N PRO A 25 -10.42 3.59 0.46
CA PRO A 25 -10.89 2.48 -0.36
C PRO A 25 -10.24 2.46 -1.75
N LEU A 26 -9.93 3.60 -2.36
CA LEU A 26 -9.24 3.65 -3.65
C LEU A 26 -7.83 3.07 -3.57
N VAL A 27 -7.10 3.35 -2.48
CA VAL A 27 -5.79 2.75 -2.25
C VAL A 27 -5.92 1.24 -2.05
N SER A 28 -6.90 0.79 -1.27
CA SER A 28 -7.14 -0.65 -1.09
C SER A 28 -7.47 -1.35 -2.42
N ASP A 29 -8.30 -0.74 -3.26
CA ASP A 29 -8.68 -1.29 -4.56
C ASP A 29 -7.50 -1.31 -5.54
N VAL A 30 -6.71 -0.24 -5.61
CA VAL A 30 -5.47 -0.22 -6.40
C VAL A 30 -4.51 -1.28 -5.90
N CYS A 31 -4.32 -1.41 -4.58
CA CYS A 31 -3.42 -2.43 -4.03
C CYS A 31 -3.86 -3.83 -4.38
N LYS A 32 -5.17 -4.10 -4.28
CA LYS A 32 -5.75 -5.37 -4.69
C LYS A 32 -5.55 -5.59 -6.19
N ASN A 33 -6.01 -4.68 -7.05
CA ASN A 33 -5.98 -4.91 -8.49
C ASN A 33 -4.58 -4.86 -9.12
N LYS A 34 -3.62 -4.15 -8.50
CA LYS A 34 -2.24 -4.04 -9.02
C LYS A 34 -1.29 -5.08 -8.46
N TYR A 35 -1.44 -5.44 -7.19
CA TYR A 35 -0.45 -6.27 -6.50
C TYR A 35 -1.02 -7.59 -5.99
N TYR A 36 -2.34 -7.71 -5.84
CA TYR A 36 -2.94 -8.99 -5.51
C TYR A 36 -3.05 -9.83 -6.78
N GLN A 37 -2.24 -10.88 -6.87
CA GLN A 37 -2.44 -11.97 -7.80
C GLN A 37 -3.17 -13.08 -7.06
N ALA A 38 -4.37 -13.43 -7.53
CA ALA A 38 -5.18 -14.50 -6.94
C ALA A 38 -4.58 -15.89 -7.22
N GLU A 39 -3.84 -16.00 -8.32
CA GLU A 39 -3.13 -17.21 -8.72
C GLU A 39 -1.63 -17.05 -8.41
N GLU A 40 -1.00 -18.19 -8.12
CA GLU A 40 0.43 -18.26 -7.89
C GLU A 40 1.19 -17.87 -9.18
N PRO A 41 2.19 -16.97 -9.10
CA PRO A 41 2.87 -16.51 -10.30
C PRO A 41 3.60 -17.65 -11.00
N GLU A 42 3.49 -17.68 -12.33
CA GLU A 42 4.18 -18.68 -13.14
C GLU A 42 5.69 -18.67 -12.84
N GLY A 43 6.24 -19.87 -12.57
CA GLY A 43 7.65 -20.04 -12.26
C GLY A 43 8.06 -19.72 -10.82
N LEU A 44 7.12 -19.54 -9.88
CA LEU A 44 7.44 -19.35 -8.46
C LEU A 44 8.25 -20.51 -7.88
N ASP A 45 7.86 -21.76 -8.17
CA ASP A 45 8.59 -22.95 -7.72
C ASP A 45 10.03 -22.97 -8.26
N ALA A 46 10.19 -22.73 -9.56
CA ALA A 46 11.50 -22.67 -10.21
C ALA A 46 12.38 -21.55 -9.62
N PHE A 47 11.77 -20.40 -9.31
CA PHE A 47 12.45 -19.32 -8.60
C PHE A 47 12.87 -19.74 -7.19
N ALA A 48 11.96 -20.33 -6.41
CA ALA A 48 12.21 -20.75 -5.03
C ALA A 48 13.35 -21.78 -4.96
N ASP A 49 13.33 -22.77 -5.86
CA ASP A 49 14.39 -23.77 -5.99
C ASP A 49 15.74 -23.14 -6.35
N SER A 50 15.76 -22.15 -7.25
CA SER A 50 16.99 -21.43 -7.60
C SER A 50 17.60 -20.68 -6.42
N GLN A 51 16.78 -20.07 -5.54
CA GLN A 51 17.27 -19.36 -4.36
C GLN A 51 17.73 -20.34 -3.28
N ARG A 52 17.02 -21.45 -3.10
CA ARG A 52 17.39 -22.52 -2.17
C ARG A 52 18.73 -23.15 -2.55
N SER A 53 18.98 -23.32 -3.85
CA SER A 53 20.27 -23.80 -4.36
C SER A 53 21.40 -22.81 -4.10
N LYS A 54 21.16 -21.49 -4.21
CA LYS A 54 22.17 -20.45 -3.92
C LYS A 54 22.56 -20.37 -2.45
N LEU A 55 21.64 -20.67 -1.53
CA LEU A 55 21.90 -20.65 -0.09
C LEU A 55 22.62 -21.90 0.43
N ARG A 56 22.72 -22.95 -0.39
CA ARG A 56 23.35 -24.23 -0.04
C ARG A 56 24.74 -24.42 -0.69
N GLY A 57 25.17 -23.48 -1.52
CA GLY A 57 26.48 -23.47 -2.17
C GLY A 57 27.51 -22.68 -1.38
#